data_AF-L1ITL4-F1
#
_entry.id   AF-L1ITL4-F1
#
_cell.length_a   1.000
_cell.length_b   1.000
_cell.length_c   1.000
_cell.angle_alpha   90.00
_cell.angle_beta   90.00
_cell.angle_gamma   90.00
#
_symmetry.space_group_name_H-M   'P 1'
#
loop_
_entity.id
_entity.type
_entity.pdbx_description
1 polymer ?
#
loop_
_entity_poly.entity_id
_entity_poly.type
_entity_poly.pdbx_seq_one_letter_code
_entity_poly.pdbx_strand_id
1 'polypeptide(L)'
;MPLKLRGPAGAGKRISLCRKGGSFALKAVESGMEEKDISTNEVQFIDSSERCLVVLPIEEDVKSRNIECEITKNIIFLSVNGNRILDGEMWSSVKLDDSYWEIDEYGGYDRCIVIRLVKSQPGAWPLLLKQDYDPNAADWADRQVVSRKEVSKEDVEKALQLLVALMKPSLLELPAVAEKEEEREGTENEELDEPKVAWKNAVDETIEEEWEDAARSYREALSNGGTPENIMEMLKSTQMMLTGMMIMLWGDEDKWEMETENEEDWEK
;
A
#
# COMPACT_ATOMS: atom_id res chain seq x y z
N MET A 1 -0.18 -80.41 4.58
CA MET A 1 0.97 -80.29 5.50
C MET A 1 0.87 -78.95 6.22
N PRO A 2 0.69 -78.93 7.55
CA PRO A 2 0.83 -77.70 8.34
C PRO A 2 1.76 -77.83 9.57
N LEU A 3 2.13 -76.66 10.10
CA LEU A 3 2.71 -76.35 11.43
C LEU A 3 4.21 -76.61 11.68
N LYS A 4 4.97 -75.53 11.95
CA LYS A 4 5.52 -75.27 13.30
C LYS A 4 6.14 -73.88 13.48
N LEU A 5 5.79 -73.29 14.62
CA LEU A 5 6.28 -72.05 15.21
C LEU A 5 7.71 -72.21 15.77
N ARG A 6 8.48 -71.11 15.79
CA ARG A 6 9.63 -70.89 16.69
C ARG A 6 9.65 -69.43 17.17
N GLY A 7 9.59 -69.22 18.49
CA GLY A 7 10.20 -68.06 19.18
C GLY A 7 11.71 -68.30 19.40
N PRO A 8 12.46 -67.50 20.22
CA PRO A 8 12.01 -66.87 21.47
C PRO A 8 12.59 -65.47 21.86
N ALA A 9 11.98 -64.89 22.92
CA ALA A 9 12.53 -64.18 24.09
C ALA A 9 13.50 -62.97 24.03
N GLY A 10 13.13 -61.89 24.74
CA GLY A 10 14.02 -60.83 25.29
C GLY A 10 13.26 -59.49 25.45
N ALA A 11 12.54 -59.23 26.55
CA ALA A 11 12.98 -58.72 27.88
C ALA A 11 13.11 -57.18 28.00
N GLY A 12 12.27 -56.60 28.91
CA GLY A 12 12.42 -55.27 29.53
C GLY A 12 11.66 -54.13 28.82
N LYS A 13 10.90 -53.24 29.45
CA LYS A 13 10.75 -52.85 30.86
C LYS A 13 9.32 -52.29 31.03
N ARG A 14 8.55 -52.86 31.96
CA ARG A 14 7.27 -52.31 32.45
C ARG A 14 7.60 -51.35 33.60
N ILE A 15 7.15 -50.11 33.53
CA ILE A 15 7.04 -49.25 34.72
C ILE A 15 5.59 -49.34 35.18
N SER A 16 5.39 -50.07 36.27
CA SER A 16 4.17 -50.06 37.05
C SER A 16 4.37 -49.13 38.25
N LEU A 17 3.50 -48.13 38.42
CA LEU A 17 3.32 -47.45 39.70
C LEU A 17 1.84 -47.38 40.00
N CYS A 18 1.42 -48.23 40.93
CA CYS A 18 0.14 -48.18 41.61
C CYS A 18 0.45 -48.42 43.09
N ARG A 19 0.27 -47.41 43.95
CA ARG A 19 -0.82 -47.40 44.93
C ARG A 19 -0.68 -46.31 46.01
N LYS A 20 -1.86 -45.76 46.28
CA LYS A 20 -2.45 -45.41 47.58
C LYS A 20 -2.01 -44.10 48.25
N GLY A 21 -3.02 -43.25 48.40
CA GLY A 21 -3.43 -42.81 49.74
C GLY A 21 -2.83 -41.49 50.18
N GLY A 22 -3.30 -40.40 49.58
CA GLY A 22 -3.07 -39.06 50.07
C GLY A 22 -4.18 -38.18 49.53
N SER A 23 -5.24 -38.00 50.32
CA SER A 23 -6.20 -36.93 50.10
C SER A 23 -5.46 -35.62 50.39
N PHE A 24 -4.80 -35.09 49.38
CA PHE A 24 -4.50 -33.67 49.30
C PHE A 24 -5.42 -33.12 48.24
N ALA A 25 -6.46 -32.44 48.71
CA ALA A 25 -7.16 -31.45 47.93
C ALA A 25 -6.13 -30.43 47.46
N LEU A 26 -5.54 -30.68 46.29
CA LEU A 26 -4.90 -29.65 45.51
C LEU A 26 -6.05 -28.79 45.01
N LYS A 27 -6.32 -27.77 45.82
CA LYS A 27 -6.96 -26.53 45.46
C LYS A 27 -6.67 -26.29 43.97
N ALA A 28 -7.71 -26.36 43.15
CA ALA A 28 -7.69 -25.68 41.88
C ALA A 28 -7.26 -24.25 42.21
N VAL A 29 -6.01 -23.92 41.87
CA VAL A 29 -5.64 -22.54 41.69
C VAL A 29 -6.36 -22.20 40.39
N GLU A 30 -7.60 -21.75 40.55
CA GLU A 30 -8.25 -20.82 39.65
C GLU A 30 -7.32 -19.60 39.59
N SER A 31 -6.23 -19.71 38.83
CA SER A 31 -5.59 -18.51 38.31
C SER A 31 -6.51 -18.05 37.20
N GLY A 32 -7.50 -17.24 37.59
CA GLY A 32 -8.11 -16.28 36.70
C GLY A 32 -7.01 -15.40 36.15
N MET A 33 -6.39 -15.85 35.06
CA MET A 33 -5.94 -14.94 34.02
C MET A 33 -7.21 -14.67 33.20
N GLU A 34 -7.99 -13.69 33.66
CA GLU A 34 -8.65 -12.79 32.71
C GLU A 34 -7.50 -12.08 31.98
N GLU A 35 -6.97 -12.74 30.96
CA GLU A 35 -6.10 -12.08 30.00
C GLU A 35 -7.03 -11.24 29.15
N LYS A 36 -7.07 -9.96 29.52
CA LYS A 36 -7.77 -8.87 28.87
C LYS A 36 -7.70 -9.03 27.36
N ASP A 37 -8.87 -8.88 26.76
CA ASP A 37 -9.13 -8.65 25.35
C ASP A 37 -7.97 -7.88 24.72
N ILE A 38 -7.06 -8.60 24.07
CA ILE A 38 -6.16 -7.98 23.09
C ILE A 38 -7.11 -7.54 21.99
N SER A 39 -7.29 -6.22 21.90
CA SER A 39 -8.12 -5.59 20.89
C SER A 39 -7.88 -6.31 19.57
N THR A 40 -8.95 -6.86 19.01
CA THR A 40 -8.91 -7.66 17.78
C THR A 40 -8.33 -6.79 16.66
N ASN A 41 -7.02 -6.79 16.51
CA ASN A 41 -6.33 -6.14 15.42
C ASN A 41 -6.68 -6.99 14.20
N GLU A 42 -7.64 -6.51 13.42
CA GLU A 42 -8.15 -7.18 12.24
C GLU A 42 -6.99 -7.35 11.26
N VAL A 43 -6.63 -8.61 10.99
CA VAL A 43 -5.59 -8.95 10.03
C VAL A 43 -6.07 -8.54 8.65
N GLN A 44 -5.31 -7.70 7.95
CA GLN A 44 -5.61 -7.35 6.57
C GLN A 44 -4.83 -8.25 5.62
N PHE A 45 -5.54 -8.79 4.62
CA PHE A 45 -4.97 -9.60 3.57
C PHE A 45 -5.14 -8.89 2.23
N ILE A 46 -4.02 -8.62 1.57
CA ILE A 46 -3.98 -7.96 0.26
C ILE A 46 -3.36 -8.93 -0.72
N ASP A 47 -4.15 -9.32 -1.73
CA ASP A 47 -3.74 -10.26 -2.75
C ASP A 47 -3.26 -9.55 -4.01
N SER A 48 -2.20 -10.05 -4.62
CA SER A 48 -1.73 -9.70 -5.96
C SER A 48 -1.43 -10.97 -6.75
N SER A 49 -1.33 -10.89 -8.07
CA SER A 49 -1.13 -12.07 -8.94
C SER A 49 0.10 -12.89 -8.56
N GLU A 50 1.20 -12.24 -8.18
CA GLU A 50 2.49 -12.87 -7.87
C GLU A 50 2.86 -12.87 -6.38
N ARG A 51 2.21 -12.01 -5.58
CA ARG A 51 2.58 -11.75 -4.19
C ARG A 51 1.33 -11.59 -3.33
N CYS A 52 1.44 -11.91 -2.05
CA CYS A 52 0.45 -11.55 -1.04
C CYS A 52 1.12 -10.71 0.03
N LEU A 53 0.32 -9.84 0.64
CA LEU A 53 0.74 -9.01 1.75
C LEU A 53 -0.25 -9.18 2.91
N VAL A 54 0.27 -9.49 4.08
CA VAL A 54 -0.51 -9.63 5.31
C VAL A 54 -0.08 -8.52 6.26
N VAL A 55 -1.03 -7.69 6.69
CA VAL A 55 -0.79 -6.57 7.60
C VAL A 55 -1.49 -6.86 8.91
N LEU A 56 -0.74 -6.87 10.00
CA LEU A 56 -1.28 -6.97 11.34
C LEU A 56 -0.84 -5.74 12.15
N PRO A 57 -1.76 -4.80 12.45
CA PRO A 57 -1.48 -3.70 13.36
C PRO A 57 -0.99 -4.22 14.72
N ILE A 58 0.01 -3.56 15.31
CA ILE A 58 0.55 -3.93 16.61
C ILE A 58 0.65 -2.71 17.53
N GLU A 59 0.60 -2.95 18.83
CA GLU A 59 0.81 -1.92 19.84
C GLU A 59 2.30 -1.51 19.93
N GLU A 60 2.57 -0.30 20.43
CA GLU A 60 3.93 0.25 20.58
C GLU A 60 4.84 -0.61 21.49
N ASP A 61 4.27 -1.34 22.43
CA ASP A 61 5.03 -2.18 23.36
C ASP A 61 5.54 -3.49 22.72
N VAL A 62 4.98 -3.89 21.58
CA VAL A 62 5.37 -5.12 20.89
C VAL A 62 6.73 -4.93 20.22
N LYS A 63 7.69 -5.79 20.57
CA LYS A 63 9.05 -5.80 19.97
C LYS A 63 9.23 -7.07 19.14
N SER A 64 10.26 -7.12 18.29
CA SER A 64 10.54 -8.30 17.45
C SER A 64 10.70 -9.60 18.25
N ARG A 65 11.22 -9.54 19.48
CA ARG A 65 11.34 -10.70 20.39
C ARG A 65 10.00 -11.28 20.87
N ASN A 66 8.94 -10.48 20.79
CA ASN A 66 7.59 -10.85 21.18
C ASN A 66 6.81 -11.47 20.01
N ILE A 67 7.40 -11.48 18.81
CA ILE A 67 6.80 -11.97 17.59
C ILE A 67 7.51 -13.27 17.22
N GLU A 68 6.73 -14.33 17.09
CA GLU A 68 7.18 -15.61 16.56
C GLU A 68 6.48 -15.78 15.20
N CYS A 69 7.25 -15.66 14.12
CA CYS A 69 6.75 -15.83 12.77
C CYS A 69 7.56 -16.93 12.07
N GLU A 70 6.87 -17.99 11.67
CA GLU A 70 7.43 -19.10 10.92
C GLU A 70 6.70 -19.22 9.59
N ILE A 71 7.47 -19.08 8.50
CA ILE A 71 6.96 -19.20 7.13
C ILE A 71 7.56 -20.48 6.55
N THR A 72 6.72 -21.45 6.31
CA THR A 72 7.05 -22.69 5.59
C THR A 72 6.41 -22.66 4.21
N LYS A 73 6.82 -23.56 3.30
CA LYS A 73 6.35 -23.60 1.91
C LYS A 73 4.84 -23.49 1.76
N ASN A 74 4.06 -24.16 2.62
CA ASN A 74 2.58 -24.17 2.57
C ASN A 74 1.93 -23.79 3.90
N ILE A 75 2.70 -23.48 4.95
CA ILE A 75 2.17 -23.26 6.30
C ILE A 75 2.71 -21.93 6.79
N ILE A 76 1.85 -21.13 7.40
CA ILE A 76 2.22 -19.87 8.05
C ILE A 76 1.81 -19.94 9.51
N PHE A 77 2.73 -19.53 10.37
CA PHE A 77 2.50 -19.37 11.80
C PHE A 77 2.92 -17.97 12.21
N LEU A 78 2.04 -17.27 12.91
CA LEU A 78 2.26 -15.97 13.49
C LEU A 78 1.69 -15.95 14.91
N SER A 79 2.58 -15.75 15.87
CA SER A 79 2.21 -15.49 17.26
C SER A 79 2.78 -14.15 17.73
N VAL A 80 1.97 -13.39 18.46
CA VAL A 80 2.35 -12.12 19.08
C VAL A 80 2.08 -12.24 20.57
N ASN A 81 3.11 -12.02 21.40
CA ASN A 81 3.04 -12.17 22.86
C ASN A 81 2.53 -13.55 23.32
N GLY A 82 2.76 -14.61 22.54
CA GLY A 82 2.27 -15.97 22.84
C GLY A 82 0.83 -16.25 22.37
N ASN A 83 0.12 -15.24 21.87
CA ASN A 83 -1.20 -15.41 21.27
C ASN A 83 -1.06 -15.78 19.80
N ARG A 84 -1.71 -16.86 19.37
CA ARG A 84 -1.65 -17.33 17.98
C ARG A 84 -2.65 -16.54 17.15
N ILE A 85 -2.13 -15.71 16.25
CA ILE A 85 -2.95 -14.86 15.40
C ILE A 85 -3.22 -15.57 14.07
N LEU A 86 -2.19 -16.16 13.46
CA LEU A 86 -2.31 -16.96 12.24
C LEU A 86 -1.65 -18.31 12.49
N ASP A 87 -2.38 -19.39 12.23
CA ASP A 87 -1.88 -20.76 12.35
C ASP A 87 -2.65 -21.63 11.35
N GLY A 88 -2.04 -21.97 10.21
CA GLY A 88 -2.72 -22.77 9.21
C GLY A 88 -1.99 -22.98 7.89
N GLU A 89 -2.61 -23.78 7.04
CA GLU A 89 -2.14 -24.04 5.68
C GLU A 89 -2.57 -22.92 4.73
N MET A 90 -1.59 -22.33 4.04
CA MET A 90 -1.79 -21.30 3.01
C MET A 90 -2.49 -21.87 1.77
N TRP A 91 -3.15 -21.00 0.99
CA TRP A 91 -3.87 -21.40 -0.22
C TRP A 91 -3.00 -22.10 -1.26
N SER A 92 -1.76 -21.64 -1.45
CA SER A 92 -0.78 -22.28 -2.33
C SER A 92 0.63 -22.16 -1.75
N SER A 93 1.60 -22.76 -2.43
CA SER A 93 2.99 -22.73 -2.00
C SER A 93 3.65 -21.37 -2.25
N VAL A 94 4.50 -20.94 -1.33
CA VAL A 94 5.31 -19.71 -1.42
C VAL A 94 6.79 -20.01 -1.66
N LYS A 95 7.52 -19.05 -2.22
CA LYS A 95 8.99 -19.08 -2.35
C LYS A 95 9.61 -18.56 -1.06
N LEU A 96 10.20 -19.45 -0.27
CA LEU A 96 10.74 -19.10 1.04
C LEU A 96 11.89 -18.11 0.98
N ASP A 97 12.73 -18.18 -0.05
CA ASP A 97 13.89 -17.31 -0.19
C ASP A 97 13.51 -15.83 -0.42
N ASP A 98 12.33 -15.60 -1.01
CA ASP A 98 11.82 -14.26 -1.32
C ASP A 98 10.74 -13.79 -0.33
N SER A 99 10.29 -14.67 0.57
CA SER A 99 9.21 -14.37 1.52
C SER A 99 9.82 -14.02 2.87
N TYR A 100 9.41 -12.87 3.42
CA TYR A 100 9.93 -12.38 4.69
C TYR A 100 8.85 -11.60 5.45
N TRP A 101 9.13 -11.30 6.71
CA TRP A 101 8.30 -10.44 7.53
C TRP A 101 9.14 -9.34 8.15
N GLU A 102 8.53 -8.19 8.37
CA GLU A 102 9.15 -7.03 9.00
C GLU A 102 8.14 -6.29 9.87
N ILE A 103 8.65 -5.41 10.74
CA ILE A 103 7.81 -4.43 11.45
C ILE A 103 8.01 -3.11 10.73
N ASP A 104 6.95 -2.57 10.14
CA ASP A 104 7.01 -1.38 9.30
C ASP A 104 5.72 -0.55 9.45
N GLU A 105 5.68 0.59 8.78
CA GLU A 105 4.50 1.46 8.65
C GLU A 105 3.79 1.12 7.33
N TYR A 106 2.51 0.76 7.39
CA TYR A 106 1.74 0.42 6.18
C TYR A 106 0.30 0.92 6.28
N GLY A 107 -0.23 1.49 5.21
CA GLY A 107 -1.66 1.81 5.10
C GLY A 107 -2.18 2.80 6.16
N GLY A 108 -1.31 3.67 6.69
CA GLY A 108 -1.65 4.63 7.75
C GLY A 108 -1.58 4.06 9.17
N TYR A 109 -1.07 2.83 9.35
CA TYR A 109 -0.71 2.31 10.65
C TYR A 109 0.73 2.69 10.99
N ASP A 110 0.94 3.37 12.12
CA ASP A 110 2.26 3.77 12.63
C ASP A 110 3.16 2.57 12.96
N ARG A 111 2.57 1.40 13.25
CA ARG A 111 3.34 0.20 13.51
C ARG A 111 2.53 -1.06 13.22
N CYS A 112 3.00 -1.84 12.25
CA CYS A 112 2.35 -3.10 11.89
C CYS A 112 3.39 -4.16 11.52
N ILE A 113 3.00 -5.42 11.70
CA ILE A 113 3.74 -6.55 11.15
C ILE A 113 3.30 -6.69 9.69
N VAL A 114 4.26 -6.59 8.78
CA VAL A 114 4.04 -6.76 7.35
C VAL A 114 4.69 -8.07 6.93
N ILE A 115 3.88 -9.04 6.53
CA ILE A 115 4.37 -10.31 5.98
C ILE A 115 4.23 -10.26 4.47
N ARG A 116 5.36 -10.36 3.78
CA ARG A 116 5.44 -10.37 2.32
C ARG A 116 5.66 -11.80 1.86
N LEU A 117 4.67 -12.34 1.15
CA LEU A 117 4.70 -13.70 0.64
C LEU A 117 4.82 -13.66 -0.89
N VAL A 118 5.80 -14.35 -1.45
CA VAL A 118 5.95 -14.49 -2.90
C VAL A 118 5.40 -15.83 -3.32
N LYS A 119 4.40 -15.85 -4.21
CA LYS A 119 3.75 -17.07 -4.66
C LYS A 119 4.69 -17.88 -5.54
N SER A 120 4.72 -19.20 -5.34
CA SER A 120 5.45 -20.09 -6.24
C SER A 120 4.77 -20.22 -7.60
N GLN A 121 3.45 -20.08 -7.65
CA GLN A 121 2.64 -20.08 -8.87
C GLN A 121 1.75 -18.84 -8.88
N PRO A 122 1.74 -18.05 -9.96
CA PRO A 122 0.88 -16.88 -10.05
C PRO A 122 -0.59 -17.30 -10.08
N GLY A 123 -1.45 -16.51 -9.45
CA GLY A 123 -2.88 -16.75 -9.40
C GLY A 123 -3.54 -16.07 -8.20
N ALA A 124 -4.82 -15.76 -8.31
CA ALA A 124 -5.58 -15.12 -7.23
C ALA A 124 -5.76 -16.08 -6.04
N TRP A 125 -5.52 -15.58 -4.83
CA TRP A 125 -5.80 -16.31 -3.60
C TRP A 125 -7.06 -15.72 -2.97
N PRO A 126 -8.16 -16.49 -2.89
CA PRO A 126 -9.40 -15.97 -2.34
C PRO A 126 -9.28 -15.69 -0.83
N LEU A 127 -8.48 -16.50 -0.12
CA LEU A 127 -8.21 -16.39 1.31
C LEU A 127 -6.73 -16.70 1.55
N LEU A 128 -6.19 -16.19 2.66
CA LEU A 128 -4.83 -16.53 3.09
C LEU A 128 -4.72 -18.01 3.46
N LEU A 129 -5.65 -18.49 4.31
CA LEU A 129 -5.66 -19.85 4.85
C LEU A 129 -6.77 -20.69 4.22
N LYS A 130 -6.48 -21.95 3.91
CA LYS A 130 -7.47 -22.89 3.36
C LYS A 130 -8.56 -23.26 4.34
N GLN A 131 -8.25 -23.28 5.63
CA GLN A 131 -9.19 -23.70 6.66
C GLN A 131 -10.36 -22.71 6.87
N ASP A 132 -10.16 -21.45 6.48
CA ASP A 132 -11.19 -20.41 6.57
C ASP A 132 -12.16 -20.48 5.36
N TYR A 133 -11.89 -21.35 4.40
CA TYR A 133 -12.71 -21.55 3.23
C TYR A 133 -13.90 -22.47 3.54
N ASP A 134 -15.10 -21.91 3.53
CA ASP A 134 -16.35 -22.67 3.59
C ASP A 134 -17.00 -22.78 2.20
N PRO A 135 -16.99 -23.95 1.55
CA PRO A 135 -17.62 -24.13 0.24
C PRO A 135 -19.15 -24.03 0.26
N ASN A 136 -19.79 -24.17 1.43
CA ASN A 136 -21.25 -24.12 1.58
C ASN A 136 -21.76 -22.73 1.93
N ALA A 137 -20.89 -21.78 2.26
CA ALA A 137 -21.27 -20.39 2.44
C ALA A 137 -21.66 -19.81 1.07
N ALA A 138 -22.96 -19.80 0.76
CA ALA A 138 -23.51 -19.38 -0.53
C ALA A 138 -23.07 -17.97 -1.01
N ASP A 139 -22.49 -17.16 -0.11
CA ASP A 139 -22.11 -15.76 -0.33
C ASP A 139 -20.60 -15.55 -0.60
N TRP A 140 -19.80 -16.60 -0.78
CA TRP A 140 -18.34 -16.42 -0.94
C TRP A 140 -17.94 -15.66 -2.21
N ALA A 141 -18.75 -15.76 -3.27
CA ALA A 141 -18.54 -15.01 -4.51
C ALA A 141 -18.75 -13.50 -4.33
N ASP A 142 -19.64 -13.09 -3.42
CA ASP A 142 -19.95 -11.68 -3.16
C ASP A 142 -18.92 -11.03 -2.22
N ARG A 143 -18.29 -11.81 -1.31
CA ARG A 143 -17.25 -11.30 -0.39
C ARG A 143 -15.92 -10.94 -1.05
N GLN A 144 -15.57 -11.56 -2.18
CA GLN A 144 -14.34 -11.23 -2.95
C GLN A 144 -14.33 -9.79 -3.46
N VAL A 145 -15.49 -9.13 -3.54
CA VAL A 145 -15.62 -7.74 -4.02
C VAL A 145 -15.24 -6.72 -2.93
N VAL A 146 -15.20 -7.13 -1.65
CA VAL A 146 -15.14 -6.20 -0.51
C VAL A 146 -13.71 -5.74 -0.14
N SER A 147 -12.65 -6.40 -0.60
CA SER A 147 -11.26 -5.97 -0.35
C SER A 147 -10.68 -5.03 -1.41
N ARG A 148 -11.37 -4.84 -2.55
CA ARG A 148 -11.35 -3.53 -3.21
C ARG A 148 -12.33 -2.69 -2.43
N LYS A 149 -11.84 -1.90 -1.48
CA LYS A 149 -12.60 -0.75 -0.99
C LYS A 149 -12.99 0.02 -2.24
N GLU A 150 -14.23 -0.09 -2.70
CA GLU A 150 -14.73 0.70 -3.80
C GLU A 150 -14.45 2.14 -3.37
N VAL A 151 -13.46 2.76 -4.00
CA VAL A 151 -13.12 4.15 -3.70
C VAL A 151 -14.41 4.89 -4.02
N SER A 152 -15.08 5.36 -2.97
CA SER A 152 -16.38 5.97 -3.15
C SER A 152 -16.19 7.14 -4.10
N LYS A 153 -17.19 7.41 -4.94
CA LYS A 153 -17.15 8.57 -5.84
C LYS A 153 -16.74 9.85 -5.09
N GLU A 154 -17.16 9.96 -3.84
CA GLU A 154 -16.83 11.04 -2.91
C GLU A 154 -15.34 11.10 -2.54
N ASP A 155 -14.67 9.95 -2.36
CA ASP A 155 -13.23 9.89 -2.08
C ASP A 155 -12.40 10.28 -3.31
N VAL A 156 -12.83 9.89 -4.52
CA VAL A 156 -12.22 10.34 -5.77
C VAL A 156 -12.40 11.85 -5.95
N GLU A 157 -13.61 12.37 -5.68
CA GLU A 157 -13.90 13.80 -5.80
C GLU A 157 -13.10 14.64 -4.79
N LYS A 158 -12.96 14.17 -3.54
CA LYS A 158 -12.09 14.82 -2.54
C LYS A 158 -10.62 14.81 -2.96
N ALA A 159 -10.13 13.71 -3.52
CA ALA A 159 -8.75 13.63 -4.01
C ALA A 159 -8.50 14.62 -5.17
N LEU A 160 -9.45 14.74 -6.10
CA LEU A 160 -9.39 15.73 -7.18
C LEU A 160 -9.44 17.17 -6.64
N GLN A 161 -10.31 17.47 -5.68
CA GLN A 161 -10.40 18.79 -5.07
C GLN A 161 -9.10 19.19 -4.35
N LEU A 162 -8.46 18.24 -3.64
CA LEU A 162 -7.15 18.46 -3.02
C LEU A 162 -6.05 18.73 -4.06
N LEU A 163 -6.04 17.97 -5.16
CA LEU A 163 -5.09 18.18 -6.25
C LEU A 163 -5.26 19.59 -6.86
N VAL A 164 -6.50 19.99 -7.16
CA VAL A 164 -6.82 21.33 -7.67
C VAL A 164 -6.41 22.42 -6.67
N ALA A 165 -6.63 22.21 -5.37
CA ALA A 165 -6.21 23.15 -4.33
C ALA A 165 -4.68 23.27 -4.23
N LEU A 166 -3.95 22.16 -4.39
CA LEU A 166 -2.48 22.12 -4.39
C LEU A 166 -1.85 22.76 -5.63
N MET A 167 -2.57 22.80 -6.76
CA MET A 167 -2.10 23.46 -7.99
C MET A 167 -2.46 24.96 -8.07
N LYS A 168 -3.42 25.41 -7.26
CA LYS A 168 -3.81 26.83 -7.15
C LYS A 168 -2.90 27.79 -6.34
N PRO A 169 -1.91 27.40 -5.50
CA PRO A 169 -1.23 28.37 -4.64
C PRO A 169 -0.28 29.33 -5.36
N SER A 170 0.06 29.10 -6.63
CA SER A 170 1.09 29.89 -7.31
C SER A 170 0.58 31.18 -7.98
N LEU A 171 -0.74 31.40 -8.06
CA LEU A 171 -1.31 32.50 -8.86
C LEU A 171 -1.75 33.72 -8.03
N LEU A 172 -1.77 33.65 -6.70
CA LEU A 172 -2.37 34.70 -5.86
C LEU A 172 -1.44 35.39 -4.86
N GLU A 173 -0.17 35.01 -4.78
CA GLU A 173 0.83 35.75 -3.99
C GLU A 173 2.08 36.06 -4.83
N LEU A 174 1.89 36.70 -5.98
CA LEU A 174 2.94 37.63 -6.38
C LEU A 174 2.95 38.71 -5.30
N PRO A 175 4.07 38.92 -4.58
CA PRO A 175 4.16 40.03 -3.65
C PRO A 175 3.76 41.26 -4.45
N ALA A 176 2.80 42.03 -3.95
CA ALA A 176 2.59 43.38 -4.43
C ALA A 176 3.97 44.01 -4.41
N VAL A 177 4.60 44.11 -5.59
CA VAL A 177 5.82 44.86 -5.78
C VAL A 177 5.36 46.23 -5.37
N ALA A 178 5.73 46.62 -4.15
CA ALA A 178 5.52 47.95 -3.65
C ALA A 178 6.29 48.80 -4.65
N GLU A 179 5.54 49.33 -5.62
CA GLU A 179 5.96 50.38 -6.52
C GLU A 179 6.43 51.50 -5.60
N LYS A 180 7.73 51.48 -5.34
CA LYS A 180 8.43 52.66 -4.89
C LYS A 180 8.35 53.57 -6.10
N GLU A 181 7.30 54.38 -6.12
CA GLU A 181 7.21 55.60 -6.90
C GLU A 181 8.40 56.47 -6.51
N GLU A 182 9.55 56.18 -7.11
CA GLU A 182 10.65 57.12 -7.18
C GLU A 182 10.25 58.10 -8.27
N GLU A 183 9.80 59.28 -7.84
CA GLU A 183 9.44 60.43 -8.66
C GLU A 183 10.54 60.74 -9.68
N ARG A 184 10.47 60.12 -10.86
CA ARG A 184 11.11 60.61 -12.07
C ARG A 184 10.04 61.30 -12.90
N GLU A 185 9.91 62.60 -12.68
CA GLU A 185 9.36 63.50 -13.69
C GLU A 185 10.22 63.39 -14.95
N GLY A 186 9.74 62.58 -15.88
CA GLY A 186 10.32 62.38 -17.20
C GLY A 186 9.21 61.97 -18.14
N THR A 187 8.56 62.96 -18.73
CA THR A 187 7.52 62.82 -19.73
C THR A 187 8.01 62.02 -20.94
N GLU A 188 7.58 60.78 -21.07
CA GLU A 188 7.38 60.10 -22.34
C GLU A 188 6.37 58.98 -22.11
N ASN A 189 5.20 59.10 -22.74
CA ASN A 189 4.16 58.08 -22.74
C ASN A 189 4.73 56.85 -23.42
N GLU A 190 5.26 55.93 -22.63
CA GLU A 190 5.59 54.58 -23.09
C GLU A 190 4.26 53.85 -23.28
N GLU A 191 3.85 53.80 -24.55
CA GLU A 191 2.77 52.99 -25.09
C GLU A 191 3.03 51.53 -24.67
N LEU A 192 2.48 51.16 -23.52
CA LEU A 192 2.59 49.84 -22.92
C LEU A 192 2.12 48.82 -23.95
N ASP A 193 3.09 48.07 -24.50
CA ASP A 193 2.92 47.10 -25.57
C ASP A 193 1.68 46.21 -25.37
N GLU A 194 0.59 46.56 -26.06
CA GLU A 194 -0.63 45.77 -26.23
C GLU A 194 -0.39 44.26 -26.51
N PRO A 195 0.69 43.81 -27.20
CA PRO A 195 0.89 42.37 -27.44
C PRO A 195 1.05 41.51 -26.18
N LYS A 196 1.55 42.03 -25.06
CA LYS A 196 1.76 41.21 -23.85
C LYS A 196 0.45 40.86 -23.14
N VAL A 197 -0.51 41.79 -23.15
CA VAL A 197 -1.85 41.59 -22.55
C VAL A 197 -2.68 40.66 -23.43
N ALA A 198 -2.61 40.81 -24.75
CA ALA A 198 -3.30 39.94 -25.69
C ALA A 198 -2.80 38.48 -25.61
N TRP A 199 -1.49 38.29 -25.46
CA TRP A 199 -0.90 36.94 -25.37
C TRP A 199 -1.26 36.21 -24.09
N LYS A 200 -1.26 36.91 -22.94
CA LYS A 200 -1.65 36.32 -21.65
C LYS A 200 -3.09 35.80 -21.68
N ASN A 201 -4.02 36.58 -22.22
CA ASN A 201 -5.42 36.16 -22.33
C ASN A 201 -5.58 34.96 -23.27
N ALA A 202 -4.83 34.90 -24.38
CA ALA A 202 -4.86 33.78 -25.31
C ALA A 202 -4.30 32.47 -24.69
N VAL A 203 -3.28 32.59 -23.85
CA VAL A 203 -2.70 31.46 -23.12
C VAL A 203 -3.67 30.94 -22.05
N ASP A 204 -4.31 31.84 -21.30
CA ASP A 204 -5.31 31.46 -20.29
C ASP A 204 -6.51 30.74 -20.92
N GLU A 205 -7.00 31.20 -22.09
CA GLU A 205 -8.08 30.52 -22.83
C GLU A 205 -7.67 29.13 -23.35
N THR A 206 -6.44 28.98 -23.85
CA THR A 206 -5.94 27.70 -24.39
C THR A 206 -5.74 26.65 -23.29
N ILE A 207 -5.23 27.08 -22.12
CA ILE A 207 -5.03 26.19 -20.97
C ILE A 207 -6.38 25.71 -20.44
N GLU A 208 -7.39 26.58 -20.37
CA GLU A 208 -8.72 26.20 -19.87
C GLU A 208 -9.40 25.15 -20.79
N GLU A 209 -9.28 25.30 -22.11
CA GLU A 209 -9.82 24.34 -23.09
C GLU A 209 -9.15 22.96 -22.99
N GLU A 210 -7.81 22.90 -22.93
CA GLU A 210 -7.09 21.61 -22.78
C GLU A 210 -7.40 20.92 -21.44
N TRP A 211 -7.58 21.70 -20.37
CA TRP A 211 -7.99 21.18 -19.07
C TRP A 211 -9.40 20.58 -19.11
N GLU A 212 -10.35 21.23 -19.79
CA GLU A 212 -11.71 20.70 -19.92
C GLU A 212 -11.76 19.41 -20.74
N ASP A 213 -10.97 19.32 -21.81
CA ASP A 213 -10.87 18.13 -22.65
C ASP A 213 -10.23 16.96 -21.90
N ALA A 214 -9.14 17.20 -21.15
CA ALA A 214 -8.56 16.21 -20.26
C ALA A 214 -9.58 15.75 -19.21
N ALA A 215 -10.27 16.68 -18.54
CA ALA A 215 -11.29 16.37 -17.55
C ALA A 215 -12.47 15.57 -18.14
N ARG A 216 -12.87 15.84 -19.40
CA ARG A 216 -13.89 15.09 -20.12
C ARG A 216 -13.43 13.65 -20.38
N SER A 217 -12.18 13.49 -20.82
CA SER A 217 -11.55 12.18 -21.04
C SER A 217 -11.52 11.33 -19.75
N TYR A 218 -11.19 11.94 -18.60
CA TYR A 218 -11.25 11.24 -17.31
C TYR A 218 -12.65 10.76 -16.93
N ARG A 219 -13.67 11.61 -17.10
CA ARG A 219 -15.06 11.24 -16.78
C ARG A 219 -15.52 10.07 -17.64
N GLU A 220 -15.13 10.06 -18.92
CA GLU A 220 -15.46 8.97 -19.84
C GLU A 220 -14.71 7.67 -19.48
N ALA A 221 -13.43 7.75 -19.14
CA ALA A 221 -12.66 6.60 -18.69
C ALA A 221 -13.23 5.98 -17.40
N LEU A 222 -13.69 6.81 -16.45
CA LEU A 222 -14.38 6.36 -15.24
C LEU A 222 -15.73 5.70 -15.57
N SER A 223 -16.51 6.28 -16.47
CA SER A 223 -17.81 5.73 -16.88
C SER A 223 -17.70 4.38 -17.58
N ASN A 224 -16.58 4.13 -18.26
CA ASN A 224 -16.32 2.89 -19.00
C ASN A 224 -15.65 1.79 -18.16
N GLY A 225 -15.52 1.98 -16.84
CA GLY A 225 -14.89 1.00 -15.96
C GLY A 225 -13.36 0.91 -16.09
N GLY A 226 -12.71 2.04 -16.42
CA GLY A 226 -11.25 2.12 -16.49
C GLY A 226 -10.57 1.67 -15.19
N THR A 227 -9.43 0.99 -15.33
CA THR A 227 -8.63 0.59 -14.16
C THR A 227 -8.01 1.82 -13.50
N PRO A 228 -7.77 1.80 -12.18
CA PRO A 228 -7.08 2.89 -11.48
C PRO A 228 -5.69 3.21 -12.06
N GLU A 229 -5.02 2.20 -12.62
CA GLU A 229 -3.71 2.33 -13.28
C GLU A 229 -3.80 3.19 -14.54
N ASN A 230 -4.80 2.97 -15.40
CA ASN A 230 -5.01 3.78 -16.62
C ASN A 230 -5.30 5.25 -16.27
N ILE A 231 -6.06 5.49 -15.21
CA ILE A 231 -6.38 6.85 -14.74
C ILE A 231 -5.12 7.56 -14.23
N MET A 232 -4.25 6.85 -13.51
CA MET A 232 -2.99 7.40 -13.02
C MET A 232 -1.98 7.66 -14.14
N GLU A 233 -1.92 6.82 -15.18
CA GLU A 233 -1.07 7.07 -16.35
C GLU A 233 -1.53 8.30 -17.13
N MET A 234 -2.84 8.47 -17.32
CA MET A 234 -3.38 9.68 -17.90
C MET A 234 -2.97 10.91 -17.07
N LEU A 235 -3.05 10.85 -15.73
CA LEU A 235 -2.76 12.01 -14.85
C LEU A 235 -1.31 12.44 -14.95
N LYS A 236 -0.39 11.47 -15.00
CA LYS A 236 1.04 11.74 -15.22
C LYS A 236 1.29 12.36 -16.59
N SER A 237 0.60 11.91 -17.63
CA SER A 237 0.71 12.47 -18.98
C SER A 237 0.26 13.92 -19.02
N THR A 238 -0.92 14.24 -18.47
CA THR A 238 -1.43 15.61 -18.39
C THR A 238 -0.50 16.50 -17.57
N GLN A 239 0.02 16.01 -16.44
CA GLN A 239 0.97 16.76 -15.62
C GLN A 239 2.27 17.11 -16.39
N MET A 240 2.84 16.16 -17.14
CA MET A 240 4.05 16.40 -17.94
C MET A 240 3.80 17.43 -19.05
N MET A 241 2.66 17.35 -19.72
CA MET A 241 2.26 18.32 -20.75
C MET A 241 2.18 19.74 -20.20
N LEU A 242 1.46 19.91 -19.08
CA LEU A 242 1.31 21.22 -18.43
C LEU A 242 2.63 21.76 -17.88
N THR A 243 3.47 20.88 -17.33
CA THR A 243 4.81 21.27 -16.85
C THR A 243 5.67 21.75 -18.01
N GLY A 244 5.66 21.04 -19.15
CA GLY A 244 6.39 21.46 -20.35
C GLY A 244 5.88 22.79 -20.91
N MET A 245 4.55 22.99 -20.92
CA MET A 245 3.91 24.23 -21.37
C MET A 245 4.27 25.41 -20.45
N MET A 246 4.26 25.21 -19.14
CA MET A 246 4.74 26.22 -18.18
C MET A 246 6.21 26.57 -18.39
N ILE A 247 7.08 25.57 -18.62
CA ILE A 247 8.52 25.81 -18.89
C ILE A 247 8.69 26.61 -20.18
N MET A 248 7.93 26.33 -21.23
CA MET A 248 7.97 27.11 -22.47
C MET A 248 7.45 28.54 -22.31
N LEU A 249 6.51 28.76 -21.38
CA LEU A 249 5.88 30.07 -21.16
C LEU A 249 6.64 30.95 -20.15
N TRP A 250 7.35 30.35 -19.19
CA TRP A 250 7.99 31.05 -18.05
C TRP A 250 9.50 30.81 -17.98
N GLY A 251 10.05 29.92 -18.81
CA GLY A 251 11.48 29.75 -18.94
C GLY A 251 12.07 30.97 -19.65
N ASP A 252 12.81 31.79 -18.92
CA ASP A 252 13.63 32.86 -19.50
C ASP A 252 14.42 32.31 -20.69
N GLU A 253 14.16 32.86 -21.88
CA GLU A 253 14.88 32.52 -23.13
C GLU A 253 16.40 32.64 -22.95
N ASP A 254 16.85 33.46 -22.01
CA ASP A 254 18.27 33.76 -21.78
C ASP A 254 19.05 32.67 -21.02
N LYS A 255 18.41 31.59 -20.52
CA LYS A 255 19.11 30.57 -19.71
C LYS A 255 19.39 29.24 -20.43
N TRP A 256 18.92 29.07 -21.66
CA TRP A 256 19.07 27.80 -22.39
C TRP A 256 20.32 27.71 -23.28
N GLU A 257 21.13 28.78 -23.41
CA GLU A 257 22.37 28.75 -24.20
C GLU A 257 23.62 28.25 -23.44
N MET A 258 23.55 27.89 -22.15
CA MET A 258 24.76 27.60 -21.35
C MET A 258 25.16 26.13 -21.15
N GLU A 259 24.43 25.11 -21.63
CA GLU A 259 24.73 23.72 -21.24
C GLU A 259 24.85 22.68 -22.38
N THR A 260 25.04 23.09 -23.65
CA THR A 260 25.28 22.13 -24.75
C THR A 260 26.76 21.92 -25.13
N GLU A 261 27.73 22.57 -24.47
CA GLU A 261 29.15 22.50 -24.88
C GLU A 261 30.04 21.51 -24.10
N ASN A 262 29.53 20.64 -23.22
CA ASN A 262 30.41 19.80 -22.37
C ASN A 262 30.34 18.29 -22.61
N GLU A 263 30.03 17.85 -23.84
CA GLU A 263 29.88 16.42 -24.18
C GLU A 263 31.01 15.84 -25.08
N GLU A 264 32.21 16.45 -25.10
CA GLU A 264 33.32 16.03 -25.99
C GLU A 264 34.58 15.44 -25.31
N ASP A 265 34.56 14.98 -24.04
CA ASP A 265 35.82 14.57 -23.37
C ASP A 265 35.84 13.17 -22.70
N TRP A 266 35.09 12.18 -23.21
CA TRP A 266 35.10 10.80 -22.67
C TRP A 266 35.87 9.75 -23.52
N GLU A 267 36.57 10.13 -24.58
CA GLU A 267 37.51 9.22 -25.27
C GLU A 267 38.96 9.65 -25.08
N LYS A 268 39.55 9.29 -23.94
CA LYS A 268 41.01 9.08 -23.80
C LYS A 268 41.40 8.22 -22.60
#